data_AF-A0A0R1NVT3-F1
#
_entry.id   AF-A0A0R1NVT3-F1
#
_cell.length_a   1.000
_cell.length_b   1.000
_cell.length_c   1.000
_cell.angle_alpha   90.00
_cell.angle_beta   90.00
_cell.angle_gamma   90.00
#
_symmetry.space_group_name_H-M   'P 1'
#
loop_
_entity.id
_entity.type
_entity.pdbx_description
1 polymer ?
#
loop_
_entity_poly.entity_id
_entity_poly.type
_entity_poly.pdbx_seq_one_letter_code
_entity_poly.pdbx_strand_id
1 'polypeptide(L)'
;MIDAAHANNTKAAMCGEMAGDQLAMPLLLGMGLDEYSMSASSILRTRSMMKDLDTKECAKWANDAINLCYTADEVEKMIRKYVSDKN
;
A
#
# COMPACT_ATOMS: atom_id res chain seq x y z
N MET A 1 6.32 -2.36 12.11
CA MET A 1 7.60 -2.85 11.53
C MET A 1 8.26 -1.78 10.68
N ILE A 2 7.53 -1.13 9.76
CA ILE A 2 8.08 -0.05 8.93
C ILE A 2 8.60 1.11 9.79
N ASP A 3 7.79 1.62 10.71
CA ASP A 3 8.22 2.70 11.63
C ASP A 3 9.46 2.33 12.46
N ALA A 4 9.57 1.05 12.86
CA ALA A 4 10.71 0.56 13.62
C ALA A 4 11.97 0.47 12.75
N ALA A 5 11.84 0.10 11.47
CA ALA A 5 12.96 0.11 10.52
C ALA A 5 13.46 1.55 10.31
N HIS A 6 12.53 2.48 10.04
CA HIS A 6 12.86 3.89 9.85
C HIS A 6 13.48 4.53 11.10
N ALA A 7 12.99 4.20 12.30
CA ALA A 7 13.59 4.64 13.56
C ALA A 7 15.04 4.16 13.76
N ASN A 8 15.42 3.06 13.10
CA ASN A 8 16.77 2.50 13.13
C ASN A 8 17.59 2.86 11.87
N ASN A 9 17.11 3.79 11.03
CA ASN A 9 17.72 4.13 9.73
C ASN A 9 17.91 2.91 8.82
N THR A 10 17.01 1.92 8.91
CA THR A 10 16.97 0.75 8.02
C THR A 10 15.73 0.81 7.13
N LYS A 11 15.80 0.15 5.98
CA LYS A 11 14.69 0.08 5.02
C LYS A 11 13.76 -1.08 5.35
N ALA A 12 12.47 -0.90 5.10
CA ALA A 12 11.48 -1.96 5.16
C ALA A 12 11.19 -2.51 3.76
N ALA A 13 11.32 -3.83 3.59
CA ALA A 13 11.05 -4.52 2.33
C ALA A 13 9.94 -5.57 2.52
N MET A 14 9.08 -5.74 1.51
CA MET A 14 8.08 -6.83 1.46
C MET A 14 8.31 -7.70 0.23
N CYS A 15 8.43 -9.01 0.46
CA CYS A 15 8.40 -10.04 -0.58
C CYS A 15 7.10 -10.82 -0.52
N GLY A 16 6.54 -11.15 -1.69
CA GLY A 16 5.35 -11.99 -1.80
C GLY A 16 4.30 -11.40 -2.74
N GLU A 17 3.22 -12.15 -2.96
CA GLU A 17 2.16 -11.76 -3.92
C GLU A 17 1.48 -10.45 -3.53
N MET A 18 1.36 -10.18 -2.22
CA MET A 18 0.81 -8.94 -1.68
C MET A 18 1.58 -7.68 -2.09
N ALA A 19 2.90 -7.78 -2.33
CA ALA A 19 3.69 -6.65 -2.81
C ALA A 19 3.33 -6.25 -4.26
N GLY A 20 2.73 -7.17 -5.03
CA GLY A 20 2.19 -6.93 -6.37
C GLY A 20 0.68 -6.76 -6.43
N ASP A 21 -0.02 -6.90 -5.30
CA ASP A 21 -1.48 -6.76 -5.23
C ASP A 21 -1.88 -5.28 -5.32
N GLN A 22 -2.74 -4.98 -6.30
CA GLN A 22 -3.22 -3.62 -6.54
C GLN A 22 -4.07 -3.08 -5.39
N LEU A 23 -4.72 -3.94 -4.61
CA LEU A 23 -5.50 -3.50 -3.44
C LEU A 23 -4.60 -3.22 -2.23
N ALA A 24 -3.51 -3.97 -2.08
CA ALA A 24 -2.59 -3.75 -0.97
C ALA A 24 -1.64 -2.57 -1.23
N MET A 25 -1.30 -2.31 -2.49
CA MET A 25 -0.25 -1.35 -2.83
C MET A 25 -0.48 0.08 -2.29
N PRO A 26 -1.67 0.70 -2.41
CA PRO A 26 -1.93 2.02 -1.84
C PRO A 26 -1.71 2.07 -0.32
N LEU A 27 -2.10 1.01 0.40
CA LEU A 27 -1.89 0.90 1.83
C LEU A 27 -0.39 0.80 2.15
N LEU A 28 0.34 -0.09 1.46
CA LEU A 28 1.78 -0.28 1.68
C LEU A 28 2.58 1.00 1.36
N LEU A 29 2.19 1.72 0.30
CA LEU A 29 2.76 3.01 -0.06
C LEU A 29 2.49 4.07 1.00
N GLY A 30 1.27 4.13 1.51
CA GLY A 30 0.86 5.04 2.58
C GLY A 30 1.54 4.77 3.92
N MET A 31 1.84 3.50 4.20
CA MET A 31 2.60 3.08 5.38
C MET A 31 4.11 3.34 5.26
N GLY A 32 4.60 3.74 4.08
CA GLY A 32 6.01 4.07 3.86
C GLY A 32 6.91 2.86 3.59
N LEU A 33 6.39 1.79 2.98
CA LEU A 33 7.23 0.67 2.58
C LEU A 33 8.27 1.11 1.51
N ASP A 34 9.53 0.78 1.73
CA ASP A 34 10.63 1.26 0.88
C ASP A 34 10.88 0.36 -0.35
N GLU A 35 10.76 -0.96 -0.17
CA GLU A 35 11.13 -1.93 -1.20
C GLU A 35 10.04 -3.00 -1.42
N TYR A 36 9.69 -3.21 -2.69
CA TYR A 36 8.65 -4.13 -3.13
C TYR A 36 9.27 -5.22 -4.01
N SER A 37 9.18 -6.47 -3.58
CA SER A 37 9.68 -7.62 -4.34
C SER A 37 8.51 -8.47 -4.84
N MET A 38 8.36 -8.53 -6.17
CA MET A 38 7.24 -9.20 -6.86
C MET A 38 7.70 -9.87 -8.17
N SER A 39 6.81 -10.64 -8.81
CA SER A 39 7.07 -11.22 -10.12
C SER A 39 7.24 -10.15 -11.20
N ALA A 40 8.08 -10.41 -12.20
CA ALA A 40 8.39 -9.46 -13.27
C ALA A 40 7.15 -8.97 -14.03
N SER A 41 6.13 -9.82 -14.20
CA SER A 41 4.86 -9.46 -14.83
C SER A 41 4.04 -8.43 -14.05
N SER A 42 4.22 -8.36 -12.72
CA SER A 42 3.51 -7.42 -11.84
C SER A 42 4.20 -6.07 -11.73
N ILE A 43 5.52 -5.99 -11.95
CA ILE A 43 6.32 -4.75 -11.77
C ILE A 43 5.76 -3.59 -12.58
N LEU A 44 5.49 -3.79 -13.88
CA LEU A 44 5.02 -2.71 -14.76
C LEU A 44 3.64 -2.20 -14.37
N ARG A 45 2.74 -3.11 -13.97
CA ARG A 45 1.38 -2.77 -13.55
C ARG A 45 1.40 -1.97 -12.25
N THR A 46 2.14 -2.45 -11.25
CA THR A 46 2.31 -1.76 -9.97
C THR A 46 2.96 -0.39 -10.14
N ARG A 47 4.01 -0.28 -10.96
CA ARG A 47 4.65 1.01 -11.26
C ARG A 47 3.70 1.99 -11.94
N SER A 48 2.85 1.51 -12.86
CA SER A 48 1.83 2.35 -13.49
C SER A 48 0.85 2.88 -12.47
N MET A 49 0.33 2.01 -11.59
CA MET A 49 -0.60 2.40 -10.54
C MET A 49 0.02 3.41 -9.56
N MET A 50 1.28 3.20 -9.15
CA MET A 50 2.01 4.11 -8.26
C MET A 50 2.09 5.54 -8.79
N LYS A 51 2.10 5.71 -10.12
CA LYS A 51 2.18 7.03 -10.75
C LYS A 51 0.93 7.88 -10.49
N ASP A 52 -0.22 7.23 -10.34
CA ASP A 52 -1.52 7.90 -10.20
C ASP A 52 -1.94 8.06 -8.72
N LEU A 53 -1.13 7.55 -7.79
CA LEU A 53 -1.35 7.66 -6.37
C LEU A 53 -0.70 8.91 -5.76
N ASP A 54 -1.42 9.54 -4.85
CA ASP A 54 -0.87 10.61 -4.02
C ASP A 54 -0.44 10.00 -2.68
N THR A 55 0.82 10.19 -2.31
CA THR A 55 1.41 9.59 -1.11
C THR A 55 0.76 10.08 0.19
N LYS A 56 0.26 11.33 0.23
CA LYS A 56 -0.43 11.87 1.40
C LYS A 56 -1.83 11.27 1.54
N GLU A 57 -2.53 11.09 0.43
CA GLU A 57 -3.83 10.39 0.44
C GLU A 57 -3.68 8.92 0.84
N CYS A 58 -2.67 8.24 0.29
CA CYS A 58 -2.36 6.86 0.67
C CYS A 58 -2.04 6.73 2.17
N ALA A 59 -1.27 7.66 2.74
CA ALA A 59 -0.99 7.68 4.17
C ALA A 59 -2.27 7.85 5.02
N LYS A 60 -3.21 8.69 4.55
CA LYS A 60 -4.51 8.83 5.19
C LYS A 60 -5.32 7.52 5.11
N TRP A 61 -5.39 6.88 3.95
CA TRP A 61 -6.12 5.62 3.77
C TRP A 61 -5.53 4.50 4.63
N ALA A 62 -4.20 4.43 4.74
CA ALA A 62 -3.54 3.49 5.63
C ALA A 62 -3.91 3.73 7.11
N ASN A 63 -3.92 4.98 7.54
CA ASN A 63 -4.32 5.34 8.89
C ASN A 63 -5.80 5.03 9.16
N ASP A 64 -6.68 5.33 8.21
CA ASP A 64 -8.12 5.03 8.29
C ASP A 64 -8.35 3.51 8.34
N ALA A 65 -7.64 2.72 7.52
CA ALA A 65 -7.72 1.25 7.54
C ALA A 65 -7.28 0.65 8.89
N ILE A 66 -6.25 1.21 9.53
CA ILE A 66 -5.74 0.72 10.81
C ILE A 66 -6.69 1.09 11.97
N ASN A 67 -7.29 2.28 11.93
CA ASN A 67 -8.04 2.81 13.08
C ASN A 67 -9.56 2.69 12.97
N LEU A 68 -10.11 2.58 11.76
CA LEU A 68 -11.56 2.60 11.51
C LEU A 68 -12.12 1.25 11.08
N CYS A 69 -11.28 0.31 10.62
CA CYS A 69 -11.71 -1.03 10.25
C CYS A 69 -11.38 -2.05 11.33
N TYR A 70 -12.30 -2.97 11.55
CA TYR A 70 -12.16 -4.08 12.47
C TYR A 70 -12.02 -5.43 11.75
N THR A 71 -12.34 -5.46 10.45
CA THR A 71 -12.30 -6.68 9.61
C THR A 71 -11.59 -6.45 8.28
N ALA A 72 -11.05 -7.53 7.71
CA ALA A 72 -10.42 -7.48 6.39
C ALA A 72 -11.39 -7.04 5.28
N ASP A 73 -12.66 -7.44 5.35
CA ASP A 73 -13.70 -7.06 4.39
C ASP A 73 -13.96 -5.55 4.37
N GLU A 74 -13.89 -4.89 5.54
CA GLU A 74 -14.05 -3.44 5.63
C GLU A 74 -12.87 -2.70 5.00
N VAL A 75 -11.65 -3.19 5.23
CA VAL A 75 -10.44 -2.64 4.60
C VAL A 75 -10.52 -2.78 3.08
N GLU A 76 -10.91 -3.95 2.57
CA GLU A 76 -11.02 -4.19 1.14
C GLU A 76 -12.07 -3.28 0.49
N LYS A 77 -13.26 -3.15 1.10
CA LYS A 77 -14.33 -2.26 0.62
C LYS A 77 -13.88 -0.81 0.61
N MET A 78 -13.17 -0.36 1.66
CA MET A 78 -12.66 1.00 1.75
C MET A 78 -11.69 1.30 0.62
N ILE A 79 -10.70 0.43 0.41
CA ILE A 79 -9.68 0.66 -0.62
C ILE A 79 -10.26 0.57 -2.02
N ARG A 80 -11.17 -0.38 -2.28
CA ARG A 80 -11.87 -0.43 -3.56
C ARG A 80 -12.62 0.87 -3.87
N LYS A 81 -13.26 1.47 -2.86
CA LYS A 81 -13.92 2.77 -3.02
C LYS A 81 -12.91 3.86 -3.37
N TYR A 82 -11.82 3.99 -2.61
CA TYR A 82 -10.82 5.04 -2.84
C TYR A 82 -10.07 4.92 -4.17
N VAL A 83 -9.78 3.69 -4.60
CA VAL A 83 -9.15 3.45 -5.91
C VAL A 83 -10.14 3.68 -7.05
N SER A 84 -11.43 3.40 -6.85
CA SER A 84 -12.46 3.64 -7.89
C SER A 84 -12.81 5.12 -8.04
N ASP A 85 -12.80 5.90 -6.95
CA ASP A 85 -13.10 7.34 -6.97
C ASP A 85 -12.02 8.18 -7.71
N LYS A 86 -10.85 7.60 -8.03
CA LYS A 86 -9.77 8.24 -8.81
C LYS A 86 -9.82 7.98 -10.33
N ASN A 87 -10.70 7.10 -10.82
CA ASN A 87 -10.86 6.79 -12.24
C ASN A 87 -11.95 7.62 -12.92
#